data_AF-A0A436RXN3-F1
#
_entry.id   AF-A0A436RXN3-F1
#
_cell.length_a   1.000
_cell.length_b   1.000
_cell.length_c   1.000
_cell.angle_alpha   90.00
_cell.angle_beta   90.00
_cell.angle_gamma   90.00
#
_symmetry.space_group_name_H-M   'P 1'
#
loop_
_entity.id
_entity.type
_entity.pdbx_description
1 polymer ?
#
loop_
_entity_poly.entity_id
_entity_poly.type
_entity_poly.pdbx_seq_one_letter_code
_entity_poly.pdbx_strand_id
1 'polypeptide(L)' 'MTDLRTAPAIVVMGVAGCGKTAVGEALAGALGADFIEGDRLHPPENVAR' A
#
# COMPACT_ATOMS: atom_id res chain seq x y z
N MET A 1 -25.66 -0.68 -0.86
CA MET A 1 -24.98 0.49 -0.30
C MET A 1 -23.94 -0.06 0.67
N THR A 2 -22.70 -0.22 0.21
CA THR A 2 -21.62 -0.87 0.96
C THR A 2 -21.24 0.02 2.14
N ASP A 3 -21.26 -0.52 3.35
CA ASP A 3 -20.88 0.22 4.56
C ASP A 3 -19.40 0.64 4.48
N LEU A 4 -19.16 1.95 4.39
CA LEU A 4 -17.82 2.56 4.33
C LEU A 4 -17.00 2.32 5.61
N ARG A 5 -17.63 1.91 6.72
CA ARG A 5 -16.96 1.64 7.99
C ARG A 5 -16.16 0.32 7.99
N THR A 6 -16.29 -0.46 6.92
CA THR A 6 -15.68 -1.79 6.78
C THR A 6 -14.88 -1.91 5.48
N ALA A 7 -14.41 -0.81 4.87
CA ALA A 7 -13.43 -0.93 3.80
C ALA A 7 -12.14 -1.52 4.42
N PRO A 8 -11.76 -2.77 4.11
CA PRO A 8 -10.61 -3.39 4.75
C PRO A 8 -9.34 -2.67 4.26
N ALA A 9 -8.52 -2.18 5.20
CA ALA A 9 -7.17 -1.76 4.88
C ALA A 9 -6.34 -2.99 4.49
N ILE A 10 -5.79 -3.00 3.29
CA ILE A 10 -4.98 -4.11 2.77
C ILE A 10 -3.51 -3.70 2.79
N VAL A 11 -2.65 -4.55 3.35
CA VAL A 11 -1.20 -4.34 3.35
C VAL A 11 -0.53 -5.40 2.48
N VAL A 12 0.14 -4.97 1.41
CA VAL A 12 0.95 -5.84 0.54
C VAL A 12 2.38 -5.88 1.10
N MET A 13 2.75 -6.99 1.74
CA MET A 13 4.05 -7.17 2.42
C MET A 13 4.99 -8.11 1.67
N GLY A 14 6.29 -7.99 1.96
CA GLY A 14 7.36 -8.76 1.30
C GLY A 14 8.71 -8.04 1.30
N VAL A 15 9.78 -8.73 0.92
CA VAL A 15 11.15 -8.18 0.87
C VAL A 15 11.33 -7.11 -0.22
N ALA A 16 12.41 -6.32 -0.16
CA ALA A 16 12.73 -5.36 -1.21
C ALA A 16 12.90 -6.05 -2.58
N GLY A 17 12.34 -5.46 -3.64
CA GLY A 17 12.42 -6.01 -5.00
C GLY A 17 11.47 -7.16 -5.32
N CYS A 18 10.62 -7.64 -4.39
CA CYS A 18 9.68 -8.73 -4.68
C CYS A 18 8.40 -8.32 -5.42
N GLY A 19 8.28 -7.06 -5.85
CA GLY A 19 7.15 -6.57 -6.64
C GLY A 19 5.94 -6.03 -5.87
N LYS A 20 6.08 -5.70 -4.57
CA LYS A 20 4.96 -5.17 -3.74
C LYS A 20 4.23 -3.98 -4.37
N THR A 21 4.97 -2.97 -4.84
CA THR A 21 4.40 -1.75 -5.45
C THR A 21 3.55 -2.09 -6.67
N ALA A 22 4.06 -2.93 -7.58
CA ALA A 22 3.32 -3.34 -8.78
C ALA A 22 2.02 -4.08 -8.45
N VAL A 23 2.04 -4.99 -7.46
CA VAL A 23 0.84 -5.69 -7.00
C VAL A 23 -0.13 -4.74 -6.29
N GLY A 24 0.38 -3.83 -5.45
CA GLY A 24 -0.43 -2.86 -4.72
C GLY A 24 -1.18 -1.89 -5.64
N GLU A 25 -0.51 -1.35 -6.65
CA GLU A 25 -1.14 -0.48 -7.66
C GLU A 25 -2.23 -1.21 -8.45
N ALA A 26 -1.95 -2.44 -8.92
CA ALA A 26 -2.91 -3.25 -9.65
C ALA A 26 -4.13 -3.62 -8.80
N LEU A 27 -3.90 -4.00 -7.54
CA LEU A 27 -4.97 -4.36 -6.60
C LEU A 27 -5.85 -3.15 -6.26
N ALA A 28 -5.24 -1.99 -6.01
CA ALA A 28 -5.96 -0.74 -5.77
C ALA A 28 -6.83 -0.37 -6.98
N GLY A 29 -6.27 -0.45 -8.20
CA GLY A 29 -7.03 -0.23 -9.43
C GLY A 29 -8.20 -1.19 -9.62
N ALA A 30 -8.02 -2.47 -9.29
CA ALA A 30 -9.09 -3.48 -9.38
C ALA A 30 -10.21 -3.27 -8.35
N LEU A 31 -9.89 -2.73 -7.17
CA LEU A 31 -10.84 -2.51 -6.08
C LEU A 31 -11.44 -1.10 -6.07
N GLY A 32 -10.93 -0.18 -6.89
CA GLY A 32 -11.27 1.24 -6.82
C GLY A 32 -10.83 1.87 -5.49
N ALA A 33 -9.74 1.38 -4.91
CA ALA A 33 -9.18 1.85 -3.65
C ALA A 33 -8.00 2.80 -3.88
N ASP A 34 -7.63 3.56 -2.85
CA ASP A 34 -6.42 4.37 -2.85
C ASP A 34 -5.18 3.49 -2.63
N PHE A 35 -4.11 3.77 -3.37
CA PHE A 35 -2.79 3.18 -3.14
C PHE A 35 -1.91 4.13 -2.31
N ILE A 36 -1.29 3.59 -1.25
CA ILE A 36 -0.35 4.31 -0.38
C ILE A 36 0.98 3.55 -0.38
N GLU A 37 2.06 4.25 -0.73
CA GLU A 37 3.42 3.69 -0.61
C GLU A 37 3.93 3.86 0.82
N GLY A 38 4.02 2.74 1.54
CA GLY A 38 4.38 2.72 2.97
C GLY A 38 5.79 3.27 3.24
N ASP A 39 6.73 3.02 2.34
CA ASP A 39 8.13 3.48 2.50
C ASP A 39 8.25 5.02 2.51
N ARG A 40 7.30 5.75 1.89
CA ARG A 40 7.28 7.23 1.90
C ARG A 40 6.85 7.83 3.24
N LEU A 41 6.30 7.01 4.14
CA LEU A 41 5.83 7.44 5.45
C LEU A 41 6.87 7.20 6.55
N HIS A 42 8.04 6.66 6.21
CA HIS A 42 9.13 6.55 7.15
C HIS A 42 9.62 7.94 7.58
N PRO A 43 9.98 8.12 8.86
CA PRO A 43 10.59 9.35 9.32
C PRO A 43 11.95 9.54 8.61
N PRO A 44 12.38 10.78 8.33
CA PRO A 44 13.59 11.06 7.55
C PRO A 44 14.84 10.32 8.05
N GLU A 45 14.94 10.10 9.36
CA GLU A 45 16.05 9.39 10.01
C GLU A 45 16.16 7.91 9.56
N ASN A 46 15.05 7.30 9.13
CA ASN A 46 15.00 5.91 8.65
C ASN A 46 15.12 5.79 7.13
N VAL A 47 15.06 6.91 6.41
CA VAL A 47 15.22 6.98 4.93
C VAL A 47 16.67 7.33 4.56
N ALA A 48 17.35 8.09 5.42
CA ALA A 48 18.78 8.39 5.29
C ALA A 48 19.61 7.11 5.51
N ARG A 49 20.30 6.67 4.46
CA ARG A 49 21.30 5.60 4.51
C ARG A 49 22.63 6.10 5.01
#